data_AF-A0A2Z5K4S3-F1
#
_entry.id   AF-A0A2Z5K4S3-F1
#
_cell.length_a   1.000
_cell.length_b   1.000
_cell.length_c   1.000
_cell.angle_alpha   90.00
_cell.angle_beta   90.00
_cell.angle_gamma   90.00
#
_symmetry.space_group_name_H-M   'P 1'
#
loop_
_entity.id
_entity.type
_entity.pdbx_description
1 polymer ?
#
loop_
_entity_poly.entity_id
_entity_poly.type
_entity_poly.pdbx_seq_one_letter_code
_entity_poly.pdbx_strand_id
1 'polypeptide(L)'
;MTDSASNGRDAEAVSRFVESFAAHLVEAGMPRMPARVFAALLSSDEGSMTSAELGEQLRISPAAVSGAVRYLAQTHMVSREREPGSRRERYRVHGDQWYEALTNREAVLKRWESALREGVSSLGADTPAGRRMAETLAFFEFLDGELAALMERWREHRKKTFGHTLQD
;
A
#
# COMPACT_ATOMS: atom_id res chain seq x y z
N MET A 1 36.81 -24.33 17.62
CA MET A 1 37.15 -23.74 16.31
C MET A 1 36.33 -24.49 15.28
N THR A 2 35.35 -23.92 14.59
CA THR A 2 35.04 -22.52 14.32
C THR A 2 33.53 -22.37 14.14
N ASP A 3 33.03 -21.27 14.69
CA ASP A 3 31.68 -20.73 14.64
C ASP A 3 31.13 -20.75 13.20
N SER A 4 30.01 -21.43 12.99
CA SER A 4 29.20 -21.28 11.80
C SER A 4 28.40 -19.98 11.96
N ALA A 5 28.98 -18.89 11.46
CA ALA A 5 28.36 -17.57 11.43
C ALA A 5 26.94 -17.63 10.85
N SER A 6 25.95 -17.46 11.71
CA SER A 6 24.58 -17.15 11.32
C SER A 6 24.57 -15.75 10.70
N ASN A 7 24.39 -15.67 9.38
CA ASN A 7 24.10 -14.42 8.66
C ASN A 7 22.68 -13.90 8.96
N GLY A 8 22.30 -13.82 10.24
CA GLY A 8 21.02 -13.27 10.68
C GLY A 8 21.14 -11.76 10.86
N ARG A 9 20.31 -10.97 10.16
CA ARG A 9 20.21 -9.53 10.40
C ARG A 9 19.94 -9.26 11.88
N ASP A 10 20.53 -8.21 12.42
CA ASP A 10 20.25 -7.74 13.78
C ASP A 10 18.73 -7.49 13.93
N ALA A 11 18.07 -8.32 14.74
CA ALA A 11 16.63 -8.25 14.98
C ALA A 11 16.21 -6.88 15.56
N GLU A 12 17.09 -6.24 16.32
CA GLU A 12 16.84 -4.91 16.86
C GLU A 12 16.87 -3.85 15.76
N ALA A 13 17.81 -3.95 14.82
CA ALA A 13 17.86 -3.08 13.65
C ALA A 13 16.61 -3.21 12.76
N VAL A 14 16.14 -4.44 12.52
CA VAL A 14 14.89 -4.67 11.78
C VAL A 14 13.69 -4.07 12.51
N SER A 15 13.59 -4.26 13.83
CA SER A 15 12.53 -3.68 14.65
C SER A 15 12.52 -2.14 14.58
N ARG A 16 13.69 -1.50 14.71
CA ARG A 16 13.82 -0.04 14.57
C ARG A 16 13.40 0.46 13.19
N PHE A 17 13.77 -0.27 12.13
CA PHE A 17 13.33 0.07 10.77
C PHE A 17 11.82 -0.04 10.62
N VAL A 18 11.22 -1.14 11.10
CA VAL A 18 9.76 -1.36 11.03
C VAL A 18 9.01 -0.23 11.72
N GLU A 19 9.42 0.18 12.92
CA GLU A 19 8.77 1.27 13.65
C GLU A 19 8.98 2.64 12.97
N SER A 20 10.20 2.92 12.49
CA SER A 20 10.50 4.18 11.79
C SER A 20 9.73 4.30 10.47
N PHE A 21 9.70 3.24 9.67
CA PHE A 21 8.98 3.26 8.40
C PHE A 21 7.46 3.31 8.62
N ALA A 22 6.95 2.60 9.63
CA ALA A 22 5.55 2.68 10.01
C ALA A 22 5.15 4.12 10.42
N ALA A 23 6.03 4.87 11.08
CA ALA A 23 5.76 6.28 11.42
C ALA A 23 5.55 7.14 10.16
N HIS A 24 6.39 7.00 9.13
CA HIS A 24 6.21 7.74 7.87
C HIS A 24 4.91 7.33 7.13
N LEU A 25 4.54 6.05 7.17
CA LEU A 25 3.27 5.59 6.58
C LEU A 25 2.06 6.18 7.32
N VAL A 26 2.16 6.38 8.64
CA VAL A 26 1.13 7.04 9.44
C VAL A 26 1.01 8.51 9.07
N GLU A 27 2.12 9.21 8.90
CA GLU A 27 2.12 10.59 8.40
C GLU A 27 1.49 10.70 7.01
N ALA A 28 1.64 9.67 6.17
CA ALA A 28 0.99 9.56 4.87
C ALA A 28 -0.50 9.16 4.92
N GLY A 29 -1.08 9.00 6.13
CA GLY A 29 -2.51 8.78 6.35
C GLY A 29 -2.91 7.31 6.59
N MET A 30 -1.96 6.38 6.69
CA MET A 30 -2.28 4.99 7.03
C MET A 30 -2.56 4.84 8.54
N PRO A 31 -3.54 4.03 8.98
CA PRO A 31 -3.73 3.78 10.40
C PRO A 31 -2.51 3.06 11.01
N ARG A 32 -2.19 3.39 12.27
CA ARG A 32 -0.97 2.96 12.96
C ARG A 32 -0.69 1.46 12.91
N MET A 33 -1.69 0.62 13.18
CA MET A 33 -1.48 -0.83 13.21
C MET A 33 -1.30 -1.45 11.81
N PRO A 34 -2.13 -1.13 10.81
CA PRO A 34 -1.82 -1.44 9.41
C PRO A 34 -0.42 -1.04 8.97
N ALA A 35 0.05 0.17 9.32
CA ALA A 35 1.39 0.63 8.98
C ALA A 35 2.50 -0.26 9.54
N ARG A 36 2.39 -0.66 10.82
CA ARG A 36 3.34 -1.58 11.46
C ARG A 36 3.33 -2.96 10.82
N VAL A 37 2.15 -3.50 10.52
CA VAL A 37 2.01 -4.81 9.85
C VAL A 37 2.58 -4.78 8.44
N PHE A 38 2.29 -3.72 7.67
CA PHE A 38 2.82 -3.56 6.32
C PHE A 38 4.34 -3.42 6.30
N ALA A 39 4.91 -2.61 7.21
CA ALA A 39 6.35 -2.46 7.37
C ALA A 39 7.04 -3.79 7.77
N ALA A 40 6.42 -4.59 8.66
CA ALA A 40 6.94 -5.90 9.03
C ALA A 40 6.96 -6.88 7.86
N LEU A 41 5.87 -6.96 7.08
CA LEU A 41 5.79 -7.80 5.89
C LEU A 41 6.81 -7.40 4.81
N LEU A 42 7.00 -6.10 4.58
CA LEU A 42 8.02 -5.58 3.66
C LEU A 42 9.46 -5.89 4.10
N SER A 43 9.67 -6.04 5.41
CA SER A 43 10.99 -6.32 5.99
C SER A 43 11.28 -7.83 6.10
N SER A 44 10.29 -8.69 5.81
CA SER A 44 10.43 -10.15 5.79
C SER A 44 11.17 -10.60 4.54
N ASP A 45 12.08 -11.57 4.68
CA ASP A 45 12.84 -12.14 3.54
C ASP A 45 11.93 -12.79 2.51
N GLU A 46 10.81 -13.36 2.95
CA GLU A 46 9.81 -14.01 2.09
C GLU A 46 8.74 -13.03 1.58
N GLY A 47 8.79 -11.76 2.00
CA GLY A 47 7.74 -10.75 1.74
C GLY A 47 6.36 -11.16 2.28
N SER A 48 6.33 -12.16 3.16
CA SER A 48 5.11 -12.80 3.64
C SER A 48 5.27 -13.32 5.07
N MET A 49 4.17 -13.33 5.82
CA MET A 49 4.13 -13.79 7.21
C MET A 49 2.73 -14.30 7.56
N THR A 50 2.66 -15.23 8.51
CA THR A 50 1.43 -15.72 9.14
C THR A 50 0.97 -14.78 10.26
N SER A 51 -0.27 -14.98 10.71
CA SER A 51 -0.79 -14.23 11.88
C SER A 51 0.04 -14.41 13.14
N ALA A 52 0.63 -15.61 13.33
CA ALA A 52 1.43 -15.93 14.51
C ALA A 52 2.77 -15.19 14.48
N GLU A 53 3.47 -15.22 13.34
CA GLU A 53 4.75 -14.53 13.14
C GLU A 53 4.57 -13.01 13.28
N LEU A 54 3.49 -12.44 12.73
CA LEU A 54 3.17 -11.02 12.91
C LEU A 54 2.90 -10.67 14.38
N GLY A 55 2.17 -11.53 15.09
CA GLY A 55 1.88 -11.34 16.51
C GLY A 55 3.15 -11.37 17.37
N GLU A 56 4.06 -12.30 17.07
CA GLU A 56 5.34 -12.45 17.76
C GLU A 56 6.28 -11.28 17.47
N GLN A 57 6.53 -10.96 16.19
CA GLN A 57 7.46 -9.92 15.79
C GLN A 57 7.02 -8.54 16.28
N LEU A 58 5.74 -8.19 16.13
CA LEU A 58 5.22 -6.87 16.50
C LEU A 58 4.77 -6.78 17.95
N ARG A 59 4.76 -7.91 18.68
CA ARG A 59 4.24 -8.06 20.04
C ARG A 59 2.81 -7.55 20.19
N ILE A 60 1.92 -8.04 19.31
CA ILE A 60 0.52 -7.63 19.22
C ILE A 60 -0.44 -8.81 19.30
N SER A 61 -1.68 -8.54 19.70
CA SER A 61 -2.70 -9.58 19.82
C SER A 61 -3.20 -10.09 18.45
N PRO A 62 -3.73 -11.32 18.38
CA PRO A 62 -4.35 -11.84 17.16
C PRO A 62 -5.48 -10.95 16.60
N ALA A 63 -6.23 -10.28 17.50
CA ALA A 63 -7.28 -9.35 17.10
C ALA A 63 -6.70 -8.10 16.38
N ALA A 64 -5.58 -7.57 16.88
CA ALA A 64 -4.89 -6.44 16.25
C ALA A 64 -4.34 -6.82 14.87
N VAL A 65 -3.76 -8.02 14.75
CA VAL A 65 -3.32 -8.57 13.44
C VAL A 65 -4.50 -8.68 12.48
N SER A 66 -5.60 -9.29 12.91
CA SER A 66 -6.79 -9.50 12.07
C SER A 66 -7.39 -8.18 11.57
N GLY A 67 -7.50 -7.18 12.45
CA GLY A 67 -7.96 -5.84 12.07
C GLY A 67 -7.03 -5.14 11.07
N ALA A 68 -5.72 -5.21 11.30
CA ALA A 68 -4.73 -4.60 10.42
C ALA A 68 -4.72 -5.24 9.02
N VAL A 69 -4.69 -6.58 8.96
CA VAL A 69 -4.72 -7.32 7.70
C VAL A 69 -6.03 -7.08 6.94
N ARG A 70 -7.17 -7.00 7.64
CA ARG A 70 -8.45 -6.69 6.98
C ARG A 70 -8.40 -5.35 6.27
N TYR A 71 -7.90 -4.32 6.93
CA TYR A 71 -7.71 -3.01 6.31
C TYR A 71 -6.78 -3.10 5.10
N LEU A 72 -5.60 -3.72 5.26
CA LEU A 72 -4.61 -3.82 4.18
C LEU A 72 -5.13 -4.62 2.98
N ALA A 73 -5.97 -5.63 3.20
CA ALA A 73 -6.62 -6.37 2.12
C ALA A 73 -7.68 -5.51 1.41
N GLN A 74 -8.47 -4.73 2.15
CA GLN A 74 -9.45 -3.79 1.58
C GLN A 74 -8.79 -2.70 0.74
N THR A 75 -7.60 -2.25 1.14
CA THR A 75 -6.80 -1.28 0.38
C THR A 75 -5.88 -1.94 -0.64
N HIS A 76 -6.03 -3.25 -0.91
CA HIS A 76 -5.25 -4.00 -1.91
C HIS A 76 -3.73 -3.96 -1.68
N MET A 77 -3.28 -3.74 -0.44
CA MET A 77 -1.87 -3.70 -0.07
C MET A 77 -1.30 -5.09 0.27
N VAL A 78 -2.16 -6.06 0.62
CA VAL A 78 -1.76 -7.44 0.91
C VAL A 78 -2.74 -8.45 0.31
N SER A 79 -2.23 -9.59 -0.14
CA SER A 79 -3.04 -10.79 -0.41
C SER A 79 -3.10 -11.69 0.81
N ARG A 80 -4.16 -12.51 0.84
CA ARG A 80 -4.31 -13.65 1.74
C ARG A 80 -4.14 -14.92 0.92
N GLU A 81 -3.12 -15.70 1.25
CA GLU A 81 -2.83 -16.97 0.61
C GLU A 81 -2.95 -18.10 1.63
N ARG A 82 -3.34 -19.29 1.15
CA ARG A 82 -3.27 -20.50 1.96
C ARG A 82 -1.92 -21.15 1.78
N GLU A 83 -1.28 -21.49 2.88
CA GLU A 83 -0.05 -22.28 2.86
C GLU A 83 -0.36 -23.69 2.30
N PRO A 84 0.35 -24.15 1.25
CA PRO A 84 0.12 -25.47 0.67
C PRO A 84 0.20 -26.58 1.71
N GLY A 85 -0.83 -27.42 1.80
CA GLY A 85 -0.91 -28.51 2.79
C GLY A 85 -1.28 -28.08 4.21
N SER A 86 -1.57 -26.80 4.45
CA SER A 86 -1.88 -26.25 5.77
C SER A 86 -3.21 -25.48 5.76
N ARG A 87 -3.83 -25.34 6.94
CA ARG A 87 -5.01 -24.46 7.13
C ARG A 87 -4.62 -23.01 7.48
N ARG A 88 -3.33 -22.72 7.61
CA ARG A 88 -2.84 -21.39 8.02
C ARG A 88 -2.92 -20.41 6.86
N GLU A 89 -3.39 -19.21 7.18
CA GLU A 89 -3.35 -18.05 6.28
C GLU A 89 -1.95 -17.41 6.35
N ARG A 90 -1.39 -17.10 5.19
CA ARG A 90 -0.17 -16.32 5.01
C ARG A 90 -0.53 -15.02 4.30
N TYR A 91 0.00 -13.92 4.80
CA TYR A 91 -0.23 -12.59 4.25
C TYR A 91 1.01 -12.19 3.48
N ARG A 92 0.83 -11.73 2.24
CA ARG A 92 1.95 -11.33 1.38
C ARG A 92 1.75 -9.89 0.94
N VAL A 93 2.82 -9.10 1.03
CA VAL A 93 2.87 -7.81 0.33
C VAL A 93 3.18 -8.12 -1.12
N HIS A 94 2.30 -7.70 -2.02
CA HIS A 94 2.64 -7.69 -3.42
C HIS A 94 3.70 -6.62 -3.63
N GLY A 95 4.97 -7.00 -3.88
CA GLY A 95 6.07 -6.06 -4.14
C GLY A 95 5.78 -5.06 -5.27
N ASP A 96 4.75 -5.35 -6.09
CA ASP A 96 4.39 -4.66 -7.31
C ASP A 96 3.10 -3.86 -7.14
N GLN A 97 2.14 -4.41 -6.39
CA GLN A 97 0.78 -3.87 -6.32
C GLN A 97 0.62 -2.85 -5.19
N TRP A 98 1.56 -2.73 -4.25
CA TRP A 98 1.43 -1.70 -3.21
C TRP A 98 1.60 -0.27 -3.78
N TYR A 99 2.42 -0.10 -4.81
CA TYR A 99 2.49 1.16 -5.58
C TYR A 99 1.15 1.43 -6.24
N GLU A 100 0.59 0.41 -6.90
CA GLU A 100 -0.70 0.51 -7.58
C GLU A 100 -1.80 0.83 -6.58
N ALA A 101 -1.84 0.20 -5.40
CA ALA A 101 -2.79 0.47 -4.32
C ALA A 101 -2.69 1.90 -3.75
N LEU A 102 -1.47 2.44 -3.61
CA LEU A 102 -1.26 3.85 -3.22
C LEU A 102 -1.69 4.83 -4.32
N THR A 103 -1.54 4.44 -5.58
CA THR A 103 -2.00 5.22 -6.75
C THR A 103 -3.45 4.94 -7.15
N ASN A 104 -4.08 3.88 -6.62
CA ASN A 104 -5.49 3.51 -6.81
C ASN A 104 -6.41 4.42 -5.98
N ARG A 105 -5.98 5.68 -5.85
CA ARG A 105 -6.78 6.86 -5.59
C ARG A 105 -7.77 7.11 -6.72
N GLU A 106 -7.72 6.38 -7.84
CA GLU A 106 -8.68 6.44 -8.94
C GLU A 106 -10.13 6.45 -8.43
N ALA A 107 -10.50 5.56 -7.50
CA ALA A 107 -11.85 5.56 -6.92
C ALA A 107 -12.19 6.83 -6.11
N VAL A 108 -11.20 7.47 -5.47
CA VAL A 108 -11.36 8.73 -4.74
C VAL A 108 -11.43 9.90 -5.71
N LEU A 109 -10.52 9.95 -6.69
CA LEU A 109 -10.44 10.96 -7.74
C LEU A 109 -11.73 10.99 -8.55
N LYS A 110 -12.24 9.84 -9.00
CA LYS A 110 -13.52 9.73 -9.71
C LYS A 110 -14.71 10.21 -8.87
N ARG A 111 -14.71 9.93 -7.56
CA ARG A 111 -15.74 10.48 -6.65
C ARG A 111 -15.66 11.99 -6.54
N TRP A 112 -14.45 12.55 -6.47
CA TRP A 112 -14.23 14.00 -6.41
C TRP A 112 -14.61 14.67 -7.73
N GLU A 113 -14.21 14.11 -8.87
CA GLU A 113 -14.63 14.57 -10.20
C GLU A 113 -16.15 14.62 -10.32
N SER A 114 -16.84 13.55 -9.88
CA SER A 114 -18.31 13.49 -9.87
C SER A 114 -18.93 14.61 -9.02
N ALA A 115 -18.45 14.79 -7.80
CA ALA A 115 -18.95 15.83 -6.90
C ALA A 115 -18.67 17.26 -7.40
N LEU A 116 -17.49 17.48 -7.98
CA LEU A 116 -17.11 18.77 -8.57
C LEU A 116 -17.96 19.10 -9.79
N ARG A 117 -18.24 18.10 -10.64
CA ARG A 117 -19.12 18.24 -11.82
C ARG A 117 -20.54 18.61 -11.42
N GLU A 118 -21.08 17.97 -10.39
CA GLU A 118 -22.37 18.34 -9.80
C GLU A 118 -22.34 19.77 -9.24
N GLY A 119 -21.25 20.15 -8.58
CA GLY A 119 -21.01 21.51 -8.08
C GLY A 119 -21.01 22.57 -9.18
N VAL A 120 -20.34 22.31 -10.32
CA VAL A 120 -20.34 23.20 -11.49
C VAL A 120 -21.76 23.39 -12.03
N SER A 121 -22.52 22.29 -12.18
CA SER A 121 -23.90 22.36 -12.65
C SER A 121 -24.81 23.11 -11.68
N SER A 122 -24.65 22.89 -10.39
CA SER A 122 -25.54 23.44 -9.35
C SER A 122 -25.26 24.92 -9.06
N LEU A 123 -23.99 25.33 -9.10
CA LEU A 123 -23.58 26.71 -8.82
C LEU A 123 -23.62 27.62 -10.06
N GLY A 124 -23.86 27.05 -11.25
CA GLY A 124 -23.80 27.72 -12.53
C GLY A 124 -22.35 27.99 -12.97
N ALA A 125 -21.97 27.47 -14.14
CA ALA A 125 -20.60 27.49 -14.63
C ALA A 125 -20.01 28.92 -14.77
N ASP A 126 -20.84 29.92 -15.05
CA ASP A 126 -20.41 31.31 -15.24
C ASP A 126 -20.27 32.11 -13.93
N THR A 127 -20.70 31.56 -12.80
CA THR A 127 -20.52 32.22 -11.52
C THR A 127 -19.05 32.10 -11.07
N PRO A 128 -18.54 33.02 -10.25
CA PRO A 128 -17.20 32.88 -9.68
C PRO A 128 -16.99 31.56 -8.92
N ALA A 129 -18.06 31.00 -8.32
CA ALA A 129 -17.99 29.72 -7.61
C ALA A 129 -17.95 28.54 -8.60
N GLY A 130 -18.81 28.56 -9.63
CA GLY A 130 -18.79 27.57 -10.70
C GLY A 130 -17.46 27.51 -11.44
N ARG A 131 -16.85 28.67 -11.74
CA ARG A 131 -15.51 28.73 -12.34
C ARG A 131 -14.42 28.08 -11.48
N ARG A 132 -14.40 28.34 -10.16
CA ARG A 132 -13.44 27.69 -9.25
C ARG A 132 -13.63 26.17 -9.20
N MET A 133 -14.87 25.70 -9.17
CA MET A 133 -15.16 24.26 -9.20
C MET A 133 -14.76 23.64 -10.55
N ALA A 134 -14.98 24.34 -11.67
CA ALA A 134 -14.60 23.88 -12.99
C ALA A 134 -13.07 23.80 -13.16
N GLU A 135 -12.34 24.79 -12.65
CA GLU A 135 -10.87 24.77 -12.65
C GLU A 135 -10.33 23.63 -11.77
N THR A 136 -10.93 23.42 -10.61
CA THR A 136 -10.58 22.29 -9.72
C THR A 136 -10.87 20.95 -10.40
N LEU A 137 -12.04 20.81 -11.05
CA LEU A 137 -12.42 19.62 -11.82
C LEU A 137 -11.39 19.34 -12.92
N ALA A 138 -11.05 20.36 -13.72
CA ALA A 138 -10.08 20.22 -14.80
C ALA A 138 -8.70 19.78 -14.30
N PHE A 139 -8.27 20.28 -13.13
CA PHE A 139 -7.03 19.83 -12.49
C PHE A 139 -7.07 18.34 -12.11
N PHE A 140 -8.18 17.88 -11.50
CA PHE A 140 -8.32 16.47 -11.12
C PHE A 140 -8.41 15.54 -12.33
N GLU A 141 -9.15 15.92 -13.38
CA GLU A 141 -9.23 15.18 -14.64
C GLU A 141 -7.85 15.08 -15.32
N PHE A 142 -7.05 16.16 -15.30
CA PHE A 142 -5.67 16.15 -15.79
C PHE A 142 -4.78 15.22 -14.95
N LEU A 143 -4.86 15.32 -13.62
CA LEU A 143 -4.06 14.50 -12.71
C LEU A 143 -4.35 13.00 -12.87
N ASP A 144 -5.62 12.62 -13.04
CA ASP A 144 -6.04 11.24 -13.27
C ASP A 144 -5.36 10.64 -14.53
N GLY A 145 -5.40 11.38 -15.64
CA GLY A 145 -4.73 10.99 -16.88
C GLY A 145 -3.21 10.87 -16.75
N GLU A 146 -2.56 11.84 -16.09
CA GLU A 146 -1.10 11.83 -15.88
C GLU A 146 -0.64 10.71 -14.95
N LEU A 147 -1.40 10.40 -13.89
CA LEU A 147 -1.09 9.28 -13.00
C LEU A 147 -1.17 7.95 -13.74
N ALA A 148 -2.20 7.74 -14.57
CA ALA A 148 -2.31 6.54 -15.39
C ALA A 148 -1.10 6.37 -16.34
N ALA A 149 -0.72 7.45 -17.03
CA ALA A 149 0.43 7.46 -17.94
C ALA A 149 1.77 7.28 -17.20
N LEU A 150 1.91 7.87 -16.00
CA LEU A 150 3.09 7.69 -15.15
C LEU A 150 3.24 6.23 -14.72
N MET A 151 2.15 5.59 -14.30
CA MET A 151 2.18 4.19 -13.87
C MET A 151 2.52 3.25 -15.01
N GLU A 152 2.03 3.51 -16.23
CA GLU A 152 2.41 2.71 -17.39
C GLU A 152 3.91 2.82 -17.69
N ARG A 153 4.46 4.04 -17.69
CA ARG A 153 5.91 4.25 -17.84
C ARG A 153 6.73 3.58 -16.73
N TRP A 154 6.22 3.60 -15.50
CA TRP A 154 6.86 2.90 -14.38
C TRP A 154 6.90 1.38 -14.60
N ARG A 155 5.79 0.76 -15.03
CA ARG A 155 5.74 -0.67 -15.35
C ARG A 155 6.77 -1.05 -16.41
N GLU A 156 6.91 -0.23 -17.46
CA GLU A 156 7.93 -0.44 -18.48
C GLU A 156 9.36 -0.28 -17.95
N HIS A 157 9.61 0.79 -17.18
CA HIS A 157 10.92 1.04 -16.57
C HIS A 157 11.33 -0.11 -15.65
N ARG A 158 10.41 -0.58 -14.80
CA ARG A 158 10.64 -1.70 -13.89
C ARG A 158 11.00 -2.97 -14.66
N LYS A 159 10.27 -3.32 -15.71
CA LYS A 159 10.58 -4.48 -16.57
C LYS A 159 12.01 -4.42 -17.12
N LYS A 160 12.48 -3.23 -17.50
CA LYS A 160 13.84 -3.00 -18.01
C LYS A 160 14.89 -3.07 -16.91
N THR A 161 14.62 -2.51 -15.74
CA THR A 161 15.59 -2.37 -14.63
C THR A 161 15.73 -3.65 -13.80
N PHE A 162 14.64 -4.40 -13.59
CA PHE A 162 14.61 -5.56 -12.69
C PHE A 162 14.27 -6.88 -13.42
N GLY A 163 14.06 -6.85 -14.74
CA GLY A 163 13.62 -8.01 -15.52
C GLY A 163 12.18 -8.42 -15.24
N HIS A 164 11.71 -9.49 -15.90
CA HIS A 164 10.54 -10.23 -15.43
C HIS A 164 10.94 -10.99 -14.17
N THR A 165 10.70 -10.42 -12.99
CA THR A 165 10.72 -11.23 -11.77
C THR A 165 9.64 -12.30 -11.93
N LEU A 166 10.09 -13.55 -11.91
CA LEU A 166 9.38 -14.76 -12.30
C LEU A 166 7.99 -14.87 -11.67
N GLN A 167 7.02 -15.28 -12.50
CA GLN A 167 5.83 -16.00 -12.07
C GLN A 167 6.25 -17.23 -11.26
N ASP A 168 5.72 -17.37 -10.05
CA ASP A 168 4.75 -18.42 -9.68
C ASP A 168 4.26 -18.23 -8.23
#